data_AF-A0A7R9F2J6-F1
#
_entry.id   AF-A0A7R9F2J6-F1
#
_cell.length_a   1.000
_cell.length_b   1.000
_cell.length_c   1.000
_cell.angle_alpha   90.00
_cell.angle_beta   90.00
_cell.angle_gamma   90.00
#
_symmetry.space_group_name_H-M   'P 1'
#
loop_
_entity.id
_entity.type
_entity.pdbx_description
1 polymer ?
#
loop_
_entity_poly.entity_id
_entity_poly.type
_entity_poly.pdbx_seq_one_letter_code
_entity_poly.pdbx_strand_id
1 'polypeptide(L)' 'MFLILRLRDSTWRRLQLFTGNTLGSSLSSLLEHSHIAPVLLTTHLQALNRRLMLIFAAVEECFSQHNPSRVLVNR' A
#
# COMPACT_ATOMS: atom_id res chain seq x y z
N MET A 1 -11.99 -16.37 -8.03
CA MET A 1 -10.70 -16.86 -8.54
C MET A 1 -9.74 -15.67 -8.63
N PHE A 2 -8.88 -15.47 -7.63
CA PHE A 2 -7.83 -14.44 -7.69
C PHE A 2 -6.68 -15.01 -8.54
N LEU A 3 -6.26 -14.26 -9.56
CA LEU A 3 -5.03 -14.57 -10.31
C LEU A 3 -3.83 -14.45 -9.36
N ILE A 4 -2.80 -15.29 -9.53
CA ILE A 4 -1.58 -15.24 -8.71
C ILE A 4 -0.96 -13.83 -8.79
N LEU A 5 -0.95 -13.14 -7.64
CA LEU A 5 -0.26 -11.87 -7.48
C LEU A 5 1.25 -12.11 -7.33
N ARG A 6 2.06 -11.48 -8.19
CA ARG A 6 3.52 -11.47 -8.04
C ARG A 6 3.98 -10.07 -7.67
N LEU A 7 4.50 -9.91 -6.46
CA LEU A 7 4.92 -8.64 -5.88
C LEU A 7 6.43 -8.66 -5.60
N ARG A 8 7.13 -7.56 -5.87
CA ARG A 8 8.55 -7.43 -5.51
C ARG A 8 8.69 -7.39 -3.98
N ASP A 9 9.64 -8.14 -3.44
CA ASP A 9 9.92 -8.16 -2.00
C ASP A 9 10.22 -6.74 -1.46
N SER A 10 11.00 -5.96 -2.21
CA SER A 10 11.29 -4.56 -1.87
C SER A 10 10.06 -3.65 -1.84
N THR A 11 9.06 -3.92 -2.69
CA THR A 11 7.79 -3.18 -2.69
C THR A 11 6.94 -3.58 -1.49
N TRP A 12 6.87 -4.88 -1.19
CA TRP A 12 6.14 -5.38 -0.03
C TRP A 12 6.65 -4.76 1.28
N ARG A 13 7.97 -4.77 1.49
CA ARG A 13 8.60 -4.16 2.68
C ARG A 13 8.29 -2.66 2.81
N ARG A 14 8.28 -1.92 1.69
CA ARG A 14 7.92 -0.48 1.70
C ARG A 14 6.46 -0.25 2.06
N LEU A 15 5.56 -1.07 1.54
CA LEU A 15 4.14 -0.97 1.89
C LEU A 15 3.92 -1.21 3.39
N GLN A 16 4.65 -2.16 3.97
CA GLN A 16 4.58 -2.46 5.41
C GLN A 16 5.00 -1.29 6.29
N LEU A 17 5.84 -0.36 5.83
CA LEU A 17 6.17 0.86 6.58
C LEU A 17 4.94 1.76 6.83
N PHE A 18 3.90 1.60 6.01
CA PHE A 18 2.68 2.39 6.07
C PHE A 18 1.50 1.67 6.75
N THR A 19 1.77 0.58 7.48
CA THR A 19 0.75 -0.09 8.30
C THR A 19 0.19 0.85 9.36
N GLY A 20 -1.08 0.68 9.73
CA GLY A 20 -1.73 1.53 10.72
C GLY A 20 -2.18 2.89 10.17
N ASN A 21 -2.53 2.96 8.87
CA ASN A 21 -3.08 4.16 8.22
C ASN A 21 -2.14 5.39 8.16
N THR A 22 -0.83 5.16 8.23
CA THR A 22 0.18 6.24 8.23
C THR A 22 0.48 6.79 6.84
N LEU A 23 0.10 6.09 5.76
CA LEU A 23 0.29 6.58 4.38
C LEU A 23 -0.33 7.96 4.16
N GLY A 24 -1.59 8.13 4.57
CA GLY A 24 -2.32 9.39 4.40
C GLY A 24 -1.68 10.56 5.16
N SER A 25 -1.22 10.34 6.39
CA SER A 25 -0.58 11.39 7.20
C SER A 25 0.82 11.73 6.72
N SER A 26 1.64 10.73 6.38
CA SER A 26 2.95 10.95 5.76
C SER A 26 2.84 11.72 4.44
N LEU A 27 1.84 11.37 3.61
CA LEU A 27 1.60 12.07 2.35
C LEU A 27 1.06 13.49 2.56
N SER A 28 0.18 13.71 3.54
CA SER A 28 -0.29 15.06 3.90
C SER A 28 0.87 15.97 4.24
N SER A 29 1.74 15.55 5.16
CA SER A 29 2.90 16.33 5.60
C SER A 29 3.88 16.62 4.46
N LEU A 30 4.06 15.68 3.54
CA LEU A 30 4.89 15.90 2.36
C LEU A 30 4.26 16.93 1.41
N LEU A 31 2.95 16.85 1.17
CA LEU A 31 2.24 17.73 0.23
C LEU A 31 2.01 19.15 0.75
N GLU A 32 2.09 19.38 2.07
CA GLU A 32 2.04 20.71 2.69
C GLU A 32 3.16 21.64 2.20
N HIS A 33 4.28 21.08 1.73
CA HIS A 33 5.40 21.85 1.18
C HIS A 33 5.17 22.30 -0.28
N SER A 34 4.04 21.93 -0.89
CA SER A 34 3.70 22.31 -2.26
C SER A 34 3.15 23.73 -2.34
N HIS A 35 3.58 24.49 -3.35
CA HIS A 35 3.07 25.85 -3.62
C HIS A 35 1.56 25.90 -3.94
N ILE A 36 0.94 24.76 -4.26
CA ILE A 36 -0.49 24.65 -4.59
C ILE A 36 -1.28 23.92 -3.50
N ALA A 37 -0.76 23.87 -2.28
CA ALA A 37 -1.44 23.21 -1.17
C ALA A 37 -2.83 23.84 -0.91
N PRO A 38 -3.87 23.03 -0.57
CA PRO A 38 -3.82 21.58 -0.46
C PRO A 38 -3.88 20.87 -1.83
N VAL A 39 -2.92 19.98 -2.10
CA VAL A 39 -2.86 19.18 -3.34
C VAL A 39 -3.95 18.10 -3.36
N LEU A 40 -4.20 17.46 -2.21
CA LEU A 40 -5.20 16.42 -2.05
C LEU A 40 -6.12 16.74 -0.89
N LEU A 41 -7.43 16.53 -1.09
CA LEU A 41 -8.42 16.63 -0.02
C LEU A 41 -8.29 15.46 0.96
N THR A 42 -8.71 15.68 2.20
CA THR A 42 -8.70 14.66 3.28
C THR A 42 -9.40 13.36 2.88
N THR A 43 -10.48 13.45 2.09
CA THR A 43 -11.22 12.28 1.58
C THR A 43 -10.38 11.40 0.66
N HIS A 44 -9.47 11.99 -0.14
CA HIS A 44 -8.52 11.25 -0.97
C HIS A 44 -7.43 10.58 -0.13
N LEU A 45 -6.91 11.26 0.89
CA LEU A 45 -5.92 10.68 1.82
C LEU A 45 -6.51 9.48 2.57
N GLN A 46 -7.76 9.59 3.05
CA GLN A 46 -8.49 8.48 3.66
C GLN A 46 -8.75 7.34 2.66
N ALA A 47 -9.06 7.66 1.40
CA ALA A 47 -9.25 6.66 0.36
C ALA A 47 -7.96 5.88 0.07
N LEU A 48 -6.79 6.53 0.12
CA LEU A 48 -5.49 5.86 -0.03
C LEU A 48 -5.22 4.87 1.09
N ASN A 49 -5.51 5.24 2.35
CA ASN A 49 -5.41 4.33 3.49
C ASN A 49 -6.30 3.09 3.30
N ARG A 50 -7.56 3.27 2.90
CA ARG A 50 -8.47 2.14 2.62
C ARG A 50 -7.95 1.25 1.49
N ARG A 51 -7.43 1.84 0.41
CA ARG A 51 -6.86 1.07 -0.71
C ARG A 51 -5.63 0.27 -0.29
N LEU A 52 -4.77 0.83 0.57
CA LEU A 52 -3.63 0.12 1.11
C LEU A 52 -4.06 -1.10 1.95
N MET A 53 -5.11 -0.95 2.77
CA MET A 53 -5.69 -2.08 3.51
C MET A 53 -6.22 -3.18 2.59
N LEU A 54 -6.88 -2.82 1.48
CA LEU A 54 -7.32 -3.80 0.48
C LEU A 54 -6.15 -4.50 -0.20
N ILE A 55 -5.04 -3.80 -0.44
CA ILE A 55 -3.81 -4.40 -0.97
C ILE A 55 -3.24 -5.42 0.03
N PHE A 56 -3.18 -5.09 1.33
CA PHE A 56 -2.74 -6.04 2.35
C PHE A 56 -3.62 -7.29 2.38
N ALA A 57 -4.94 -7.11 2.41
CA ALA A 57 -5.88 -8.24 2.38
C ALA A 57 -5.71 -9.12 1.12
N ALA A 58 -5.52 -8.51 -0.05
CA ALA A 58 -5.29 -9.26 -1.28
C ALA A 58 -3.97 -10.04 -1.27
N VAL A 59 -2.90 -9.47 -0.69
CA VAL A 59 -1.60 -10.15 -0.55
C VAL A 59 -1.68 -11.28 0.48
N GLU A 60 -2.34 -11.06 1.61
CA GLU A 60 -2.58 -12.08 2.63
C GLU A 60 -3.38 -13.26 2.07
N GLU A 61 -4.42 -12.99 1.28
CA GLU A 61 -5.17 -14.04 0.59
C GLU A 61 -4.30 -14.79 -0.44
N CYS A 62 -3.38 -14.10 -1.11
CA CYS A 62 -2.42 -14.78 -1.98
C CYS A 62 -1.44 -15.66 -1.20
N PHE A 63 -1.01 -15.23 -0.01
CA PHE A 63 -0.15 -16.02 0.89
C PHE A 63 -0.89 -17.22 1.50
N SER A 64 -2.19 -17.12 1.76
CA SER A 64 -2.99 -18.25 2.26
C SER A 64 -3.20 -19.32 1.20
N GLN A 65 -3.39 -18.92 -0.06
CA GLN A 65 -3.64 -19.83 -1.18
C GLN A 65 -2.36 -20.37 -1.85
N HIS A 66 -1.23 -19.66 -1.74
CA HIS A 66 0.01 -19.99 -2.43
C HIS A 66 1.22 -19.85 -1.52
N ASN A 67 2.27 -20.63 -1.79
CA ASN A 67 3.56 -20.46 -1.10
C ASN A 67 4.05 -19.00 -1.20
N PRO A 68 4.44 -18.34 -0.08
CA PRO A 68 4.88 -16.95 -0.08
C PRO A 68 6.03 -16.65 -1.06
N SER A 69 6.91 -17.63 -1.31
CA SER A 69 8.01 -17.53 -2.29
C SER A 69 7.56 -17.44 -3.76
N ARG A 70 6.31 -17.81 -4.07
CA ARG A 70 5.69 -17.61 -5.40
C ARG A 70 5.08 -16.23 -5.55
N VAL A 71 4.66 -15.62 -4.44
CA VAL A 71 4.01 -14.31 -4.38
C VAL A 71 5.06 -13.21 -4.28
N LEU A 72 6.03 -13.33 -3.36
CA LEU A 72 7.15 -12.39 -3.22
C LEU A 72 8.32 -12.80 -4.10
N VAL A 73 8.64 -11.96 -5.09
CA VAL A 73 9.77 -12.17 -5.99
C VAL A 73 10.92 -11.24 -5.64
N ASN A 74 12.13 -11.80 -5.54
CA ASN A 74 13.37 -11.04 -5.42
C ASN A 74 13.88 -10.78 -6.84
N ARG A 75 13.67 -9.56 -7.35
CA ARG A 75 14.17 -9.09 -8.64
C ARG A 75 14.95 -7.81 -8.43
#